data_AF-A0A8T1U9F9-F1
#
_entry.id   AF-A0A8T1U9F9-F1
#
_cell.length_a   1.000
_cell.length_b   1.000
_cell.length_c   1.000
_cell.angle_alpha   90.00
_cell.angle_beta   90.00
_cell.angle_gamma   90.00
#
_symmetry.space_group_name_H-M   'P 1'
#
loop_
_entity.id
_entity.type
_entity.pdbx_description
1 polymer ?
#
loop_
_entity_poly.entity_id
_entity_poly.type
_entity_poly.pdbx_seq_one_letter_code
_entity_poly.pdbx_strand_id
1 'polypeptide(L)'
;MKQTTLSMAVHGPLHCLGWILFAVLLLNSVKKADASSYVNPSPEGESWAPCGFAAEQLAAEGNGSTYGSCLACDPTNFECPPKCQSLINAMYKQCDGVYAPQDQYFDPTHTLNGYWNDNFGVLREQAARCGCSDAASAWPQRRLLSQVTFAAVMLALMLTKSLRQASRLLRPTGARSFALGQHIDDSQFSAFSLKLSDDQREFQQLARKFAREEMIPKEKHYDQTMEYPQEIFEKAWELGLVNTHVPEKFGGLGLGSLDGCIIGEELAYGCTGMATAMEANGLATAPLLVAGSDEQNRKYLGRLVEEPVQAAYCVTEPGAGSDVAAAKTSAVKKGDKWVINGSKMWITNGGVAKWYFVLAKTDSNANAGSAFTGFIVDADTPGITVGRKEINIGQRCSDTRGITFEDVAVPEENMLGDVGYGFKIAMQAFDITRPPVAIGAVGLARRAFDEARKYALERKTMGAPIAMHQAIQFMLADMATGIEAGRQLTYKAAYEIDCGRKNTMYASMAKRFAGDHANQVTTDAIQIFGGAGFNTEYPVEKLFRDAKIYQIYEGTSQIQRMIIAKEMFSRQTMDP
;
A
#
# COMPACT_ATOMS: atom_id res chain seq x y z
N MET A 1 55.31 36.09 28.71
CA MET A 1 56.10 35.86 27.49
C MET A 1 55.52 34.68 26.74
N LYS A 2 55.21 34.91 25.45
CA LYS A 2 54.97 33.97 24.33
C LYS A 2 53.70 33.09 24.31
N GLN A 3 52.71 33.63 23.57
CA GLN A 3 51.86 32.92 22.60
C GLN A 3 52.69 32.14 21.56
N THR A 4 52.01 31.34 20.72
CA THR A 4 52.45 30.48 19.59
C THR A 4 53.06 29.15 20.04
N THR A 5 52.64 27.95 19.63
CA THR A 5 52.09 27.50 18.33
C THR A 5 51.50 26.10 18.57
N LEU A 6 50.18 25.96 18.71
CA LEU A 6 49.52 24.64 18.64
C LEU A 6 48.03 24.75 18.27
N SER A 7 47.68 25.68 17.37
CA SER A 7 46.30 25.89 16.90
C SER A 7 46.10 25.55 15.41
N MET A 8 47.12 25.05 14.69
CA MET A 8 47.04 24.85 13.23
C MET A 8 47.31 23.43 12.72
N ALA A 9 47.37 22.41 13.59
CA ALA A 9 47.62 21.03 13.14
C ALA A 9 46.39 20.10 13.20
N VAL A 10 45.25 20.56 13.73
CA VAL A 10 44.02 19.74 13.82
C VAL A 10 42.84 20.37 13.07
N HIS A 11 42.91 21.66 12.72
CA HIS A 11 41.76 22.35 12.12
C HIS A 11 41.67 22.25 10.59
N GLY A 12 42.75 21.93 9.86
CA GLY A 12 42.72 21.81 8.39
C GLY A 12 41.98 20.56 7.86
N PRO A 13 42.30 19.34 8.34
CA PRO A 13 41.67 18.11 7.85
C PRO A 13 40.20 17.99 8.28
N LEU A 14 39.85 18.49 9.47
CA LEU A 14 38.49 18.52 10.00
C LEU A 14 37.61 19.58 9.31
N HIS A 15 38.18 20.72 8.88
CA HIS A 15 37.46 21.68 8.04
C HIS A 15 37.17 21.09 6.64
N CYS A 16 38.12 20.40 6.02
CA CYS A 16 37.91 19.82 4.69
C CYS A 16 36.90 18.66 4.73
N LEU A 17 36.96 17.79 5.75
CA LEU A 17 35.94 16.76 5.98
C LEU A 17 34.57 17.38 6.31
N GLY A 18 34.53 18.47 7.07
CA GLY A 18 33.30 19.22 7.36
C GLY A 18 32.67 19.83 6.10
N TRP A 19 33.47 20.40 5.19
CA TRP A 19 32.99 20.96 3.92
C TRP A 19 32.58 19.88 2.91
N ILE A 20 33.23 18.72 2.91
CA ILE A 20 32.82 17.58 2.08
C ILE A 20 31.55 16.94 2.63
N LEU A 21 31.41 16.78 3.95
CA LEU A 21 30.16 16.32 4.55
C LEU A 21 29.04 17.34 4.35
N PHE A 22 29.33 18.63 4.47
CA PHE A 22 28.39 19.70 4.19
C PHE A 22 27.98 19.71 2.72
N ALA A 23 28.89 19.56 1.76
CA ALA A 23 28.58 19.48 0.34
C ALA A 23 27.81 18.20 -0.04
N VAL A 24 28.14 17.06 0.56
CA VAL A 24 27.41 15.79 0.37
C VAL A 24 26.02 15.86 1.02
N LEU A 25 25.89 16.51 2.17
CA LEU A 25 24.60 16.75 2.82
C LEU A 25 23.79 17.80 2.06
N LEU A 26 24.40 18.87 1.53
CA LEU A 26 23.75 19.88 0.68
C LEU A 26 23.32 19.29 -0.65
N LEU A 27 24.14 18.46 -1.29
CA LEU A 27 23.79 17.78 -2.55
C LEU A 27 22.74 16.67 -2.34
N ASN A 28 22.66 16.07 -1.15
CA ASN A 28 21.59 15.15 -0.78
C ASN A 28 20.32 15.86 -0.26
N SER A 29 20.43 17.06 0.34
CA SER A 29 19.28 17.84 0.82
C SER A 29 18.68 18.75 -0.25
N VAL A 30 19.47 19.18 -1.24
CA VAL A 30 18.97 19.83 -2.47
C VAL A 30 18.21 18.85 -3.38
N LYS A 31 18.38 17.53 -3.19
CA LYS A 31 17.47 16.54 -3.78
C LYS A 31 16.10 16.41 -3.08
N LYS A 32 15.85 17.11 -1.95
CA LYS A 32 14.67 16.86 -1.11
C LYS A 32 14.03 18.05 -0.36
N ALA A 33 14.23 19.31 -0.78
CA ALA A 33 13.50 20.44 -0.19
C ALA A 33 12.84 21.33 -1.27
N ASP A 34 11.58 21.68 -1.02
CA ASP A 34 10.71 22.53 -1.83
C ASP A 34 11.40 23.80 -2.37
N ALA A 35 11.36 23.98 -3.68
CA ALA A 35 11.82 25.18 -4.37
C ALA A 35 10.78 26.33 -4.38
N SER A 36 9.85 26.36 -3.43
CA SER A 36 8.82 27.41 -3.31
C SER A 36 8.88 28.23 -2.02
N SER A 37 9.77 27.92 -1.08
CA SER A 37 9.84 28.62 0.20
C SER A 37 11.27 28.89 0.60
N TYR A 38 11.85 29.99 0.11
CA TYR A 38 12.62 30.96 0.90
C TYR A 38 13.23 32.00 -0.05
N VAL A 39 12.70 33.21 0.03
CA VAL A 39 13.24 34.45 -0.54
C VAL A 39 13.94 35.20 0.59
N ASN A 40 15.13 35.74 0.38
CA ASN A 40 15.66 36.85 1.18
C ASN A 40 16.78 37.61 0.43
N PRO A 41 17.14 38.85 0.83
CA PRO A 41 16.67 40.10 0.24
C PRO A 41 17.80 40.83 -0.52
N SER A 42 17.47 41.60 -1.58
CA SER A 42 18.42 42.53 -2.19
C SER A 42 18.45 43.86 -1.42
N PRO A 43 19.63 44.41 -1.07
CA PRO A 43 19.72 45.75 -0.52
C PRO A 43 19.94 46.74 -1.68
N GLU A 44 18.83 47.20 -2.25
CA GLU A 44 18.61 48.52 -2.86
C GLU A 44 17.22 48.47 -3.49
N GLY A 45 16.26 49.09 -2.80
CA GLY A 45 14.83 48.92 -3.01
C GLY A 45 14.25 49.84 -4.07
N GLU A 46 13.37 49.25 -4.89
CA GLU A 46 12.00 49.71 -5.16
C GLU A 46 11.12 48.46 -5.41
N SER A 47 9.95 48.43 -4.77
CA SER A 47 8.86 47.43 -4.84
C SER A 47 7.98 47.67 -6.09
N TRP A 48 7.34 46.75 -6.83
CA TRP A 48 6.46 45.60 -6.50
C TRP A 48 6.22 44.68 -7.75
N ALA A 49 6.05 43.37 -7.54
CA ALA A 49 5.23 42.37 -8.29
C ALA A 49 5.39 42.21 -9.84
N PRO A 50 4.61 41.30 -10.48
CA PRO A 50 5.01 40.12 -11.25
C PRO A 50 5.49 40.40 -12.70
N CYS A 51 5.78 39.37 -13.51
CA CYS A 51 6.05 39.51 -14.96
C CYS A 51 4.96 40.33 -15.68
N GLY A 52 5.13 41.66 -15.75
CA GLY A 52 4.23 42.62 -16.37
C GLY A 52 4.46 42.82 -17.87
N PHE A 53 5.47 42.20 -18.49
CA PHE A 53 5.75 42.48 -19.90
C PHE A 53 4.95 41.63 -20.90
N ALA A 54 4.37 40.51 -20.47
CA ALA A 54 3.41 39.76 -21.30
C ALA A 54 1.98 40.30 -21.14
N ALA A 55 1.60 40.77 -19.94
CA ALA A 55 0.24 41.22 -19.66
C ALA A 55 -0.05 42.65 -20.18
N GLU A 56 0.91 43.58 -20.17
CA GLU A 56 0.67 44.94 -20.72
C GLU A 56 0.65 44.97 -22.25
N GLN A 57 1.34 44.06 -22.93
CA GLN A 57 1.21 43.93 -24.39
C GLN A 57 -0.04 43.14 -24.80
N LEU A 58 -0.52 42.21 -23.95
CA LEU A 58 -1.77 41.47 -24.14
C LEU A 58 -3.03 42.27 -23.77
N ALA A 59 -2.91 43.32 -22.95
CA ALA A 59 -4.01 44.22 -22.59
C ALA A 59 -4.11 45.48 -23.47
N ALA A 60 -3.06 45.84 -24.22
CA ALA A 60 -3.04 47.05 -25.06
C ALA A 60 -3.61 46.86 -26.48
N GLU A 61 -3.81 45.63 -26.97
CA GLU A 61 -4.42 45.38 -28.28
C GLU A 61 -5.73 44.59 -28.13
N GLY A 62 -6.79 45.31 -27.80
CA GLY A 62 -8.15 44.78 -27.81
C GLY A 62 -8.56 44.35 -29.22
N ASN A 63 -8.73 43.04 -29.43
CA ASN A 63 -9.93 42.43 -30.02
C ASN A 63 -9.72 40.93 -30.21
N GLY A 64 -10.67 40.14 -29.70
CA GLY A 64 -10.73 38.71 -29.92
C GLY A 64 -10.90 38.35 -31.40
N SER A 65 -10.28 37.24 -31.82
CA SER A 65 -10.78 36.28 -32.84
C SER A 65 -9.70 35.40 -33.50
N THR A 66 -8.42 35.41 -33.09
CA THR A 66 -7.36 34.74 -33.90
C THR A 66 -6.50 33.67 -33.21
N TYR A 67 -6.73 33.30 -31.94
CA TYR A 67 -5.93 32.27 -31.26
C TYR A 67 -6.57 30.88 -31.13
N GLY A 68 -7.82 30.72 -31.57
CA GLY A 68 -8.48 29.40 -31.61
C GLY A 68 -7.94 28.43 -32.66
N SER A 69 -7.00 28.86 -33.53
CA SER A 69 -6.60 28.11 -34.73
C SER A 69 -5.18 27.52 -34.73
N CYS A 70 -4.26 27.86 -33.80
CA CYS A 70 -2.97 27.11 -33.69
C CYS A 70 -3.07 25.93 -32.69
N LEU A 71 -4.20 25.70 -31.99
CA LEU A 71 -4.40 24.55 -31.07
C LEU A 71 -4.97 23.28 -31.74
N ALA A 72 -5.13 23.29 -33.06
CA ALA A 72 -5.68 22.17 -33.84
C ALA A 72 -4.65 21.63 -34.87
N CYS A 73 -3.43 21.34 -34.43
CA CYS A 73 -2.48 20.61 -35.28
C CYS A 73 -2.68 19.09 -35.09
N ASP A 74 -3.21 18.45 -36.12
CA ASP A 74 -3.31 17.00 -36.27
C ASP A 74 -1.90 16.38 -36.26
N PRO A 75 -1.62 15.37 -35.41
CA PRO A 75 -0.29 14.77 -35.29
C PRO A 75 0.16 13.96 -36.52
N THR A 76 -0.61 13.92 -37.63
CA THR A 76 -0.29 13.10 -38.81
C THR A 76 0.07 13.88 -40.09
N ASN A 77 0.05 15.22 -40.11
CA ASN A 77 0.49 16.01 -41.27
C ASN A 77 1.56 17.04 -40.91
N PHE A 78 2.76 16.86 -41.48
CA PHE A 78 3.88 17.80 -41.36
C PHE A 78 3.68 18.99 -42.29
N GLU A 79 2.88 19.99 -41.89
CA GLU A 79 3.07 21.39 -42.32
C GLU A 79 2.15 22.34 -41.53
N CYS A 80 2.76 23.29 -40.81
CA CYS A 80 2.06 24.28 -39.99
C CYS A 80 1.88 25.59 -40.78
N PRO A 81 0.80 26.38 -40.60
CA PRO A 81 0.57 27.59 -41.39
C PRO A 81 1.69 28.64 -41.24
N PRO A 82 1.99 29.44 -42.28
CA PRO A 82 3.11 30.40 -42.30
C PRO A 82 3.14 31.42 -41.15
N LYS A 83 1.99 31.65 -40.49
CA LYS A 83 1.86 32.58 -39.36
C LYS A 83 2.31 32.00 -38.01
N CYS A 84 2.27 30.68 -37.78
CA CYS A 84 2.82 30.09 -36.55
C CYS A 84 4.37 29.91 -36.66
N GLN A 85 4.95 29.99 -37.89
CA GLN A 85 6.40 29.84 -38.16
C GLN A 85 7.26 31.00 -37.65
N SER A 86 6.76 32.25 -37.66
CA SER A 86 7.52 33.40 -37.14
C SER A 86 7.66 33.35 -35.61
N LEU A 87 6.67 32.79 -34.92
CA LEU A 87 6.67 32.59 -33.47
C LEU A 87 7.68 31.51 -33.05
N ILE A 88 7.71 30.41 -33.80
CA ILE A 88 8.69 29.33 -33.66
C ILE A 88 10.11 29.88 -33.93
N ASN A 89 10.31 30.65 -35.00
CA ASN A 89 11.60 31.25 -35.32
C ASN A 89 12.07 32.29 -34.28
N ALA A 90 11.15 32.98 -33.61
CA ALA A 90 11.49 33.89 -32.50
C ALA A 90 11.94 33.13 -31.24
N MET A 91 11.31 31.99 -30.93
CA MET A 91 11.75 31.09 -29.86
C MET A 91 13.11 30.43 -30.17
N TYR A 92 13.34 30.03 -31.43
CA TYR A 92 14.62 29.49 -31.89
C TYR A 92 15.77 30.51 -31.82
N LYS A 93 15.49 31.82 -31.86
CA LYS A 93 16.51 32.88 -31.78
C LYS A 93 16.92 33.25 -30.35
N GLN A 94 16.16 32.82 -29.34
CA GLN A 94 16.48 33.05 -27.92
C GLN A 94 17.27 31.90 -27.27
N CYS A 95 17.42 30.77 -27.95
CA CYS A 95 18.29 29.68 -27.54
C CYS A 95 19.55 29.73 -28.41
N ASP A 96 20.63 30.31 -27.90
CA ASP A 96 21.93 30.36 -28.59
C ASP A 96 22.31 28.97 -29.11
N GLY A 97 22.48 28.88 -30.44
CA GLY A 97 22.41 27.65 -31.21
C GLY A 97 23.29 26.50 -30.71
N VAL A 98 22.64 25.42 -30.28
CA VAL A 98 23.22 24.06 -30.25
C VAL A 98 22.14 23.08 -30.70
N TYR A 99 22.25 22.59 -31.92
CA TYR A 99 21.70 21.28 -32.29
C TYR A 99 22.72 20.57 -33.19
N ALA A 100 22.96 19.29 -32.91
CA ALA A 100 23.56 18.37 -33.88
C ALA A 100 22.44 17.77 -34.77
N PRO A 101 22.72 17.47 -36.06
CA PRO A 101 21.71 17.03 -37.01
C PRO A 101 21.26 15.58 -36.80
N GLN A 102 20.06 15.27 -37.31
CA GLN A 102 19.62 13.91 -37.57
C GLN A 102 20.56 13.24 -38.60
N ASP A 103 20.79 11.95 -38.39
CA ASP A 103 21.51 10.98 -39.22
C ASP A 103 23.04 10.90 -39.03
N GLN A 104 23.47 9.70 -38.60
CA GLN A 104 24.83 9.20 -38.31
C GLN A 104 25.28 9.25 -36.84
N TYR A 105 25.71 8.09 -36.33
CA TYR A 105 26.09 7.72 -34.96
C TYR A 105 24.97 7.24 -34.02
N PHE A 106 24.44 6.06 -34.33
CA PHE A 106 24.02 5.10 -33.30
C PHE A 106 24.87 3.84 -33.46
N ASP A 107 26.00 3.81 -32.75
CA ASP A 107 26.68 2.54 -32.41
C ASP A 107 26.17 2.09 -31.04
N PRO A 108 25.48 0.93 -30.94
CA PRO A 108 24.93 0.46 -29.68
C PRO A 108 25.97 0.02 -28.63
N THR A 109 27.28 0.11 -28.91
CA THR A 109 28.31 -0.50 -28.04
C THR A 109 29.00 0.44 -27.03
N HIS A 110 28.62 1.72 -26.95
CA HIS A 110 29.22 2.66 -25.98
C HIS A 110 28.19 3.37 -25.08
N THR A 111 27.73 2.67 -24.05
CA THR A 111 27.06 3.28 -22.88
C THR A 111 27.97 3.21 -21.64
N LEU A 112 27.91 4.28 -20.83
CA LEU A 112 28.44 4.48 -19.46
C LEU A 112 29.74 5.27 -19.21
N ASN A 113 30.63 5.52 -20.17
CA ASN A 113 31.89 6.24 -19.85
C ASN A 113 31.96 7.74 -20.23
N GLY A 114 31.00 8.28 -20.98
CA GLY A 114 31.02 9.70 -21.38
C GLY A 114 30.60 10.69 -20.29
N TYR A 115 29.62 10.31 -19.46
CA TYR A 115 29.04 11.20 -18.44
C TYR A 115 29.92 11.38 -17.19
N TRP A 116 30.95 10.53 -17.04
CA TRP A 116 31.86 10.55 -15.91
C TRP A 116 33.07 11.46 -16.12
N ASN A 117 33.45 11.78 -17.36
CA ASN A 117 34.67 12.57 -17.61
C ASN A 117 34.48 14.09 -17.45
N ASP A 118 33.28 14.62 -17.67
CA ASP A 118 33.05 16.08 -17.63
C ASP A 118 32.95 16.64 -16.20
N ASN A 119 32.41 15.86 -15.24
CA ASN A 119 32.30 16.31 -13.85
C ASN A 119 33.63 16.25 -13.08
N PHE A 120 34.59 15.43 -13.52
CA PHE A 120 35.93 15.39 -12.91
C PHE A 120 36.87 16.46 -13.46
N GLY A 121 36.59 17.03 -14.64
CA GLY A 121 37.35 18.15 -15.20
C GLY A 121 37.20 19.43 -14.37
N VAL A 122 35.98 19.75 -13.96
CA VAL A 122 35.65 20.93 -13.15
C VAL A 122 36.25 20.84 -11.74
N LEU A 123 36.28 19.64 -11.15
CA LEU A 123 36.90 19.39 -9.85
C LEU A 123 38.44 19.47 -9.89
N ARG A 124 39.07 19.10 -11.01
CA ARG A 124 40.53 19.26 -11.22
C ARG A 124 40.94 20.73 -11.33
N GLU A 125 40.16 21.55 -12.04
CA GLU A 125 40.44 22.98 -12.16
C GLU A 125 40.26 23.74 -10.83
N GLN A 126 39.29 23.34 -10.00
CA GLN A 126 39.12 23.92 -8.66
C GLN A 126 40.20 23.47 -7.68
N ALA A 127 40.64 22.20 -7.73
CA ALA A 127 41.74 21.72 -6.89
C ALA A 127 43.09 22.38 -7.23
N ALA A 128 43.34 22.68 -8.50
CA ALA A 128 44.53 23.43 -8.96
C ALA A 128 44.52 24.89 -8.49
N ARG A 129 43.35 25.53 -8.35
CA ARG A 129 43.21 26.91 -7.86
C ARG A 129 43.37 27.06 -6.34
N CYS A 130 43.27 25.96 -5.57
CA CYS A 130 43.43 25.95 -4.12
C CYS A 130 44.83 25.51 -3.63
N GLY A 131 45.78 25.26 -4.54
CA GLY A 131 47.18 24.98 -4.18
C GLY A 131 47.46 23.61 -3.57
N CYS A 132 46.61 22.61 -3.79
CA CYS A 132 46.79 21.25 -3.24
C CYS A 132 47.41 20.26 -4.24
N SER A 133 48.44 20.64 -5.00
CA SER A 133 49.03 19.74 -6.01
C SER A 133 50.05 18.73 -5.46
N ASP A 134 50.53 18.84 -4.22
CA ASP A 134 51.67 18.03 -3.74
C ASP A 134 51.35 17.09 -2.55
N ALA A 135 50.17 16.45 -2.53
CA ALA A 135 49.83 15.45 -1.51
C ALA A 135 49.47 14.06 -2.09
N ALA A 136 49.88 13.76 -3.32
CA ALA A 136 49.62 12.48 -3.98
C ALA A 136 50.83 11.52 -4.02
N SER A 137 51.89 11.75 -3.24
CA SER A 137 53.14 10.97 -3.34
C SER A 137 53.59 10.22 -2.08
N ALA A 138 52.77 10.06 -1.03
CA ALA A 138 53.21 9.34 0.17
C ALA A 138 52.11 8.52 0.85
N TRP A 139 51.75 7.35 0.30
CA TRP A 139 50.95 6.33 1.01
C TRP A 139 51.51 4.92 0.78
N PRO A 140 52.17 4.34 1.79
CA PRO A 140 51.98 2.91 2.06
C PRO A 140 51.76 2.66 3.55
N GLN A 141 50.63 2.05 3.93
CA GLN A 141 50.52 0.93 4.88
C GLN A 141 49.05 0.62 5.22
N ARG A 142 48.55 -0.49 4.66
CA ARG A 142 47.29 -1.13 5.05
C ARG A 142 47.51 -1.88 6.37
N ARG A 143 47.00 -1.39 7.50
CA ARG A 143 46.61 -2.26 8.65
C ARG A 143 45.79 -1.65 9.79
N LEU A 144 45.51 -0.33 9.81
CA LEU A 144 44.72 0.26 10.92
C LEU A 144 43.22 0.52 10.62
N LEU A 145 42.76 0.33 9.38
CA LEU A 145 41.40 0.72 8.97
C LEU A 145 40.30 -0.30 9.26
N SER A 146 40.61 -1.55 9.65
CA SER A 146 39.59 -2.60 9.88
C SER A 146 38.99 -2.61 11.28
N GLN A 147 39.66 -2.03 12.29
CA GLN A 147 39.15 -2.03 13.66
C GLN A 147 38.34 -0.76 13.99
N VAL A 148 38.68 0.38 13.38
CA VAL A 148 37.95 1.65 13.56
C VAL A 148 36.63 1.64 12.77
N THR A 149 36.57 0.96 11.63
CA THR A 149 35.34 0.81 10.84
C THR A 149 34.30 -0.09 11.52
N PHE A 150 34.73 -1.14 12.22
CA PHE A 150 33.80 -2.04 12.91
C PHE A 150 33.14 -1.39 14.14
N ALA A 151 33.91 -0.63 14.93
CA ALA A 151 33.38 0.09 16.09
C ALA A 151 32.45 1.26 15.68
N ALA A 152 32.78 1.97 14.59
CA ALA A 152 31.94 3.05 14.06
C ALA A 152 30.62 2.53 13.47
N VAL A 153 30.63 1.36 12.82
CA VAL A 153 29.42 0.72 12.29
C VAL A 153 28.51 0.23 13.42
N MET A 154 29.07 -0.35 14.49
CA MET A 154 28.29 -0.80 15.65
C MET A 154 27.71 0.38 16.45
N LEU A 155 28.45 1.48 16.59
CA LEU A 155 27.95 2.70 17.23
C LEU A 155 26.87 3.39 16.39
N ALA A 156 27.00 3.39 15.05
CA ALA A 156 25.97 3.87 14.13
C ALA A 156 24.70 2.99 14.14
N LEU A 157 24.84 1.66 14.30
CA LEU A 157 23.71 0.74 14.47
C LEU A 157 22.99 0.91 15.82
N MET A 158 23.71 1.24 16.89
CA MET A 158 23.11 1.54 18.19
C MET A 158 22.44 2.92 18.24
N LEU A 159 23.06 3.93 17.60
CA LEU A 159 22.49 5.28 17.51
C LEU A 159 21.26 5.34 16.58
N THR A 160 21.21 4.52 15.53
CA THR A 160 20.02 4.41 14.65
C THR A 160 18.83 3.77 15.36
N LYS A 161 19.02 2.87 16.33
CA LYS A 161 17.93 2.33 17.17
C LYS A 161 17.32 3.41 18.08
N SER A 162 18.15 4.25 18.70
CA SER A 162 17.72 5.33 19.60
C SER A 162 17.09 6.51 18.85
N LEU A 163 17.65 6.91 17.71
CA LEU A 163 17.09 7.95 16.84
C LEU A 163 15.78 7.51 16.15
N ARG A 164 15.58 6.21 15.89
CA ARG A 164 14.32 5.68 15.35
C ARG A 164 13.16 5.77 16.36
N GLN A 165 13.43 5.53 17.65
CA GLN A 165 12.45 5.80 18.71
C GLN A 165 12.12 7.29 18.83
N ALA A 166 13.10 8.18 18.65
CA ALA A 166 12.88 9.63 18.67
C ALA A 166 12.13 10.15 17.43
N SER A 167 12.34 9.56 16.24
CA SER A 167 11.63 9.94 15.01
C SER A 167 10.14 9.58 15.00
N ARG A 168 9.71 8.63 15.83
CA ARG A 168 8.28 8.34 16.07
C ARG A 168 7.57 9.44 16.87
N LEU A 169 8.32 10.25 17.62
CA LEU A 169 7.80 11.34 18.47
C LEU A 169 7.76 12.71 17.77
N LEU A 170 8.33 12.83 16.57
CA LEU A 170 8.49 14.11 15.86
C LEU A 170 7.91 14.01 14.44
N ARG A 171 6.61 13.72 14.34
CA ARG A 171 5.81 14.03 13.13
C ARG A 171 4.92 15.24 13.39
N PRO A 172 4.74 16.13 12.41
CA PRO A 172 3.80 17.23 12.53
C PRO A 172 2.39 16.66 12.74
N THR A 173 1.69 17.21 13.72
CA THR A 173 0.30 16.90 14.06
C THR A 173 -0.63 17.30 12.91
N GLY A 174 -0.80 16.40 11.95
CA GLY A 174 -1.91 16.38 11.00
C GLY A 174 -2.73 15.12 11.27
N ALA A 175 -3.35 15.06 12.45
CA ALA A 175 -4.08 13.89 12.92
C ALA A 175 -5.31 13.60 12.04
N ARG A 176 -5.39 12.37 11.52
CA ARG A 176 -6.66 11.72 11.20
C ARG A 176 -6.64 10.39 11.94
N SER A 177 -7.17 10.43 13.15
CA SER A 177 -7.22 9.30 14.07
C SER A 177 -8.56 8.59 13.87
N PHE A 178 -8.53 7.28 13.59
CA PHE A 178 -9.72 6.44 13.67
C PHE A 178 -10.20 6.38 15.13
N ALA A 179 -11.09 7.27 15.49
CA ALA A 179 -12.10 7.01 16.49
C ALA A 179 -13.42 6.81 15.73
N LEU A 180 -14.29 5.92 16.20
CA LEU A 180 -15.68 5.76 15.75
C LEU A 180 -16.57 7.03 15.92
N GLY A 181 -15.97 8.22 15.87
CA GLY A 181 -16.62 9.51 16.03
C GLY A 181 -15.84 10.72 15.49
N GLN A 182 -14.79 10.55 14.66
CA GLN A 182 -14.26 11.68 13.87
C GLN A 182 -14.68 11.54 12.41
N HIS A 183 -15.85 12.08 12.13
CA HIS A 183 -16.39 12.24 10.79
C HIS A 183 -15.41 13.06 9.92
N ILE A 184 -15.07 12.54 8.74
CA ILE A 184 -14.58 13.42 7.68
C ILE A 184 -15.71 14.42 7.38
N ASP A 185 -15.44 15.69 7.62
CA ASP A 185 -16.37 16.78 7.30
C ASP A 185 -16.46 16.92 5.78
N ASP A 186 -17.53 16.37 5.21
CA ASP A 186 -17.80 16.43 3.77
C ASP A 186 -17.91 17.87 3.24
N SER A 187 -18.17 18.87 4.11
CA SER A 187 -18.21 20.27 3.68
C SER A 187 -16.84 20.82 3.26
N GLN A 188 -15.75 20.12 3.61
CA GLN A 188 -14.39 20.43 3.16
C GLN A 188 -14.11 19.91 1.74
N PHE A 189 -14.95 19.02 1.21
CA PHE A 189 -14.86 18.52 -0.16
C PHE A 189 -15.85 19.26 -1.05
N SER A 190 -15.45 20.42 -1.55
CA SER A 190 -16.31 21.25 -2.43
C SER A 190 -16.52 20.67 -3.84
N ALA A 191 -15.80 19.59 -4.21
CA ALA A 191 -15.95 18.90 -5.48
C ALA A 191 -15.55 17.41 -5.39
N PHE A 192 -16.20 16.57 -6.21
CA PHE A 192 -15.80 15.17 -6.43
C PHE A 192 -14.34 15.12 -6.93
N SER A 193 -13.48 14.36 -6.24
CA SER A 193 -12.07 14.20 -6.59
C SER A 193 -11.67 12.73 -6.56
N LEU A 194 -11.02 12.28 -7.65
CA LEU A 194 -10.35 10.97 -7.73
C LEU A 194 -8.84 11.07 -7.52
N LYS A 195 -8.34 12.27 -7.20
CA LYS A 195 -6.92 12.50 -6.96
C LYS A 195 -6.56 12.03 -5.54
N LEU A 196 -5.59 11.13 -5.45
CA LEU A 196 -5.00 10.74 -4.17
C LEU A 196 -4.30 11.93 -3.51
N SER A 197 -4.37 12.00 -2.18
CA SER A 197 -3.55 12.93 -1.40
C SER A 197 -2.06 12.60 -1.54
N ASP A 198 -1.18 13.53 -1.15
CA ASP A 198 0.26 13.28 -1.19
C ASP A 198 0.65 12.15 -0.23
N ASP A 199 0.09 12.10 0.98
CA ASP A 199 0.28 10.99 1.93
C ASP A 199 -0.17 9.65 1.33
N GLN A 200 -1.35 9.60 0.70
CA GLN A 200 -1.84 8.39 0.04
C GLN A 200 -0.92 7.93 -1.09
N ARG A 201 -0.35 8.86 -1.86
CA ARG A 201 0.64 8.54 -2.90
C ARG A 201 1.93 8.00 -2.30
N GLU A 202 2.40 8.54 -1.18
CA GLU A 202 3.59 8.04 -0.49
C GLU A 202 3.37 6.62 0.03
N PHE A 203 2.25 6.36 0.70
CA PHE A 203 1.88 5.01 1.14
C PHE A 203 1.76 4.04 -0.03
N GLN A 204 1.12 4.45 -1.14
CA GLN A 204 1.03 3.64 -2.36
C GLN A 204 2.42 3.29 -2.90
N GLN A 205 3.32 4.28 -3.01
CA GLN A 205 4.67 4.06 -3.53
C GLN A 205 5.49 3.14 -2.64
N LEU A 206 5.40 3.30 -1.32
CA LEU A 206 6.06 2.43 -0.36
C LEU A 206 5.57 0.99 -0.47
N ALA A 207 4.25 0.78 -0.47
CA ALA A 207 3.65 -0.54 -0.61
C ALA A 207 3.99 -1.18 -1.96
N ARG A 208 3.94 -0.41 -3.05
CA ARG A 208 4.31 -0.87 -4.41
C ARG A 208 5.76 -1.31 -4.49
N LYS A 209 6.67 -0.53 -3.89
CA LYS A 209 8.10 -0.86 -3.84
C LYS A 209 8.30 -2.16 -3.06
N PHE A 210 7.70 -2.27 -1.88
CA PHE A 210 7.78 -3.48 -1.06
C PHE A 210 7.23 -4.71 -1.79
N ALA A 211 6.07 -4.61 -2.42
CA ALA A 211 5.48 -5.70 -3.19
C ALA A 211 6.41 -6.18 -4.32
N ARG A 212 7.04 -5.25 -5.06
CA ARG A 212 7.93 -5.58 -6.19
C ARG A 212 9.29 -6.12 -5.78
N GLU A 213 9.87 -5.58 -4.70
CA GLU A 213 11.24 -5.89 -4.30
C GLU A 213 11.33 -7.04 -3.28
N GLU A 214 10.30 -7.24 -2.44
CA GLU A 214 10.33 -8.24 -1.36
C GLU A 214 9.33 -9.38 -1.58
N MET A 215 8.11 -9.10 -2.04
CA MET A 215 7.06 -10.12 -2.15
C MET A 215 7.16 -10.93 -3.45
N ILE A 216 7.15 -10.27 -4.62
CA ILE A 216 7.15 -10.93 -5.94
C ILE A 216 8.33 -11.91 -6.09
N PRO A 217 9.59 -11.55 -5.75
CA PRO A 217 10.71 -12.47 -5.92
C PRO A 217 10.59 -13.77 -5.11
N LYS A 218 9.77 -13.77 -4.05
CA LYS A 218 9.60 -14.91 -3.13
C LYS A 218 8.26 -15.62 -3.30
N GLU A 219 7.33 -15.10 -4.11
CA GLU A 219 5.96 -15.62 -4.17
C GLU A 219 5.90 -17.09 -4.62
N LYS A 220 6.75 -17.49 -5.58
CA LYS A 220 6.82 -18.87 -6.10
C LYS A 220 7.27 -19.85 -5.02
N HIS A 221 8.30 -19.49 -4.24
CA HIS A 221 8.79 -20.29 -3.12
C HIS A 221 7.66 -20.54 -2.11
N TYR A 222 7.06 -19.46 -1.60
CA TYR A 222 6.04 -19.56 -0.57
C TYR A 222 4.77 -20.29 -1.04
N ASP A 223 4.37 -20.14 -2.30
CA ASP A 223 3.25 -20.90 -2.87
C ASP A 223 3.58 -22.40 -2.96
N GLN A 224 4.79 -22.78 -3.38
CA GLN A 224 5.21 -24.17 -3.53
C GLN A 224 5.45 -24.89 -2.20
N THR A 225 6.13 -24.23 -1.26
CA THR A 225 6.45 -24.81 0.05
C THR A 225 5.29 -24.72 1.04
N MET A 226 4.34 -23.81 0.79
CA MET A 226 3.22 -23.49 1.69
C MET A 226 3.68 -22.99 3.07
N GLU A 227 4.94 -22.57 3.19
CA GLU A 227 5.50 -21.96 4.39
C GLU A 227 4.77 -20.66 4.71
N TYR A 228 4.61 -20.36 6.01
CA TYR A 228 4.03 -19.10 6.43
C TYR A 228 5.04 -17.96 6.24
N PRO A 229 4.66 -16.83 5.61
CA PRO A 229 5.59 -15.77 5.23
C PRO A 229 5.95 -14.81 6.37
N GLN A 230 6.42 -15.35 7.50
CA GLN A 230 6.74 -14.57 8.71
C GLN A 230 7.75 -13.44 8.45
N GLU A 231 8.83 -13.72 7.71
CA GLU A 231 9.85 -12.72 7.36
C GLU A 231 9.24 -11.53 6.59
N ILE A 232 8.30 -11.80 5.69
CA ILE A 232 7.62 -10.77 4.89
C ILE A 232 6.65 -9.98 5.75
N PHE A 233 5.92 -10.66 6.64
CA PHE A 233 5.04 -10.02 7.61
C PHE A 233 5.81 -9.04 8.52
N GLU A 234 6.94 -9.48 9.07
CA GLU A 234 7.79 -8.65 9.95
C GLU A 234 8.30 -7.40 9.23
N LYS A 235 8.81 -7.55 7.99
CA LYS A 235 9.25 -6.39 7.19
C LYS A 235 8.10 -5.44 6.87
N ALA A 236 6.92 -5.95 6.51
CA ALA A 236 5.75 -5.12 6.24
C ALA A 236 5.32 -4.35 7.51
N TRP A 237 5.40 -4.99 8.67
CA TRP A 237 5.16 -4.37 9.97
C TRP A 237 6.17 -3.28 10.31
N GLU A 238 7.46 -3.51 10.10
CA GLU A 238 8.51 -2.50 10.32
C GLU A 238 8.30 -1.25 9.45
N LEU A 239 7.76 -1.43 8.24
CA LEU A 239 7.44 -0.36 7.30
C LEU A 239 6.09 0.34 7.56
N GLY A 240 5.28 -0.17 8.50
CA GLY A 240 3.95 0.37 8.78
C GLY A 240 2.90 0.04 7.71
N LEU A 241 3.03 -1.10 7.02
CA LEU A 241 2.12 -1.54 5.95
C LEU A 241 1.05 -2.53 6.43
N VAL A 242 1.06 -2.90 7.72
CA VAL A 242 0.06 -3.77 8.35
C VAL A 242 -0.48 -3.10 9.61
N ASN A 243 -1.67 -3.52 10.07
CA ASN A 243 -2.34 -2.94 11.24
C ASN A 243 -2.57 -1.42 11.12
N THR A 244 -2.68 -0.91 9.88
CA THR A 244 -2.72 0.52 9.56
C THR A 244 -3.91 1.25 10.17
N HIS A 245 -5.00 0.52 10.37
CA HIS A 245 -6.26 1.00 10.94
C HIS A 245 -6.24 1.14 12.47
N VAL A 246 -5.19 0.65 13.16
CA VAL A 246 -5.12 0.75 14.62
C VAL A 246 -5.06 2.24 15.01
N PRO A 247 -5.98 2.73 15.86
CA PRO A 247 -6.03 4.14 16.26
C PRO A 247 -4.73 4.65 16.87
N GLU A 248 -4.40 5.93 16.63
CA GLU A 248 -3.22 6.58 17.22
C GLU A 248 -3.23 6.53 18.76
N LYS A 249 -4.42 6.62 19.39
CA LYS A 249 -4.56 6.51 20.86
C LYS A 249 -4.14 5.16 21.44
N PHE A 250 -3.99 4.15 20.59
CA PHE A 250 -3.48 2.82 20.93
C PHE A 250 -2.10 2.54 20.28
N GLY A 251 -1.42 3.58 19.79
CA GLY A 251 -0.07 3.54 19.23
C GLY A 251 0.01 3.28 17.73
N GLY A 252 -1.11 3.05 17.04
CA GLY A 252 -1.13 2.75 15.61
C GLY A 252 -1.04 3.99 14.71
N LEU A 253 -1.21 3.77 13.40
CA LEU A 253 -1.16 4.85 12.40
C LEU A 253 -2.49 5.60 12.23
N GLY A 254 -3.61 5.00 12.66
CA GLY A 254 -4.93 5.61 12.56
C GLY A 254 -5.47 5.80 11.15
N LEU A 255 -4.89 5.13 10.13
CA LEU A 255 -5.26 5.34 8.73
C LEU A 255 -6.71 4.92 8.44
N GLY A 256 -7.34 5.61 7.50
CA GLY A 256 -8.69 5.29 7.04
C GLY A 256 -8.76 3.99 6.24
N SER A 257 -9.98 3.51 6.02
CA SER A 257 -10.29 2.37 5.15
C SER A 257 -9.78 2.60 3.73
N LEU A 258 -9.89 3.83 3.19
CA LEU A 258 -9.42 4.15 1.84
C LEU A 258 -7.89 4.05 1.75
N ASP A 259 -7.16 4.56 2.75
CA ASP A 259 -5.70 4.47 2.82
C ASP A 259 -5.27 3.00 2.92
N GLY A 260 -5.96 2.22 3.76
CA GLY A 260 -5.77 0.77 3.86
C GLY A 260 -6.02 0.04 2.53
N CYS A 261 -7.03 0.44 1.76
CA CYS A 261 -7.30 -0.13 0.44
C CYS A 261 -6.18 0.20 -0.55
N ILE A 262 -5.69 1.44 -0.56
CA ILE A 262 -4.58 1.86 -1.45
C ILE A 262 -3.31 1.03 -1.18
N ILE A 263 -2.99 0.79 0.09
CA ILE A 263 -1.87 -0.08 0.49
C ILE A 263 -2.17 -1.53 0.10
N GLY A 264 -3.36 -2.03 0.43
CA GLY A 264 -3.79 -3.39 0.18
C GLY A 264 -3.75 -3.79 -1.30
N GLU A 265 -4.10 -2.88 -2.22
CA GLU A 265 -4.04 -3.14 -3.66
C GLU A 265 -2.61 -3.49 -4.11
N GLU A 266 -1.61 -2.77 -3.60
CA GLU A 266 -0.21 -2.96 -3.97
C GLU A 266 0.36 -4.24 -3.36
N LEU A 267 0.01 -4.56 -2.11
CA LEU A 267 0.42 -5.83 -1.48
C LEU A 267 -0.19 -7.04 -2.20
N ALA A 268 -1.47 -6.95 -2.57
CA ALA A 268 -2.17 -8.00 -3.30
C ALA A 268 -1.65 -8.19 -4.73
N TYR A 269 -1.20 -7.11 -5.40
CA TYR A 269 -0.46 -7.20 -6.66
C TYR A 269 0.82 -8.05 -6.52
N GLY A 270 1.47 -7.95 -5.35
CA GLY A 270 2.63 -8.76 -5.00
C GLY A 270 2.29 -10.24 -4.85
N CYS A 271 1.49 -10.59 -3.85
CA CYS A 271 1.01 -11.95 -3.62
C CYS A 271 -0.17 -11.93 -2.63
N THR A 272 -1.35 -12.39 -3.05
CA THR A 272 -2.54 -12.40 -2.19
C THR A 272 -2.46 -13.40 -1.04
N GLY A 273 -1.70 -14.50 -1.17
CA GLY A 273 -1.47 -15.39 -0.03
C GLY A 273 -0.74 -14.72 1.13
N MET A 274 0.26 -13.89 0.82
CA MET A 274 0.98 -13.08 1.81
C MET A 274 0.11 -11.92 2.31
N ALA A 275 -0.58 -11.22 1.40
CA ALA A 275 -1.45 -10.10 1.75
C ALA A 275 -2.60 -10.55 2.66
N THR A 276 -3.23 -11.70 2.41
CA THR A 276 -4.29 -12.25 3.27
C THR A 276 -3.77 -12.65 4.66
N ALA A 277 -2.53 -13.12 4.78
CA ALA A 277 -1.91 -13.35 6.08
C ALA A 277 -1.74 -12.05 6.89
N MET A 278 -1.44 -10.93 6.21
CA MET A 278 -1.34 -9.61 6.83
C MET A 278 -2.73 -9.03 7.18
N GLU A 279 -3.68 -9.14 6.25
CA GLU A 279 -5.02 -8.58 6.36
C GLU A 279 -5.86 -9.26 7.47
N ALA A 280 -5.60 -10.53 7.78
CA ALA A 280 -6.34 -11.26 8.81
C ALA A 280 -6.27 -10.59 10.21
N ASN A 281 -5.24 -9.79 10.49
CA ASN A 281 -5.23 -8.93 11.67
C ASN A 281 -6.36 -7.88 11.63
N GLY A 282 -6.62 -7.28 10.47
CA GLY A 282 -7.75 -6.37 10.24
C GLY A 282 -9.10 -7.04 10.50
N LEU A 283 -9.27 -8.30 10.08
CA LEU A 283 -10.47 -9.08 10.37
C LEU A 283 -10.67 -9.30 11.88
N ALA A 284 -9.62 -9.70 12.58
CA ALA A 284 -9.70 -9.98 14.03
C ALA A 284 -9.94 -8.71 14.86
N THR A 285 -9.43 -7.57 14.41
CA THR A 285 -9.51 -6.29 15.13
C THR A 285 -10.79 -5.51 14.85
N ALA A 286 -11.44 -5.70 13.69
CA ALA A 286 -12.66 -4.98 13.34
C ALA A 286 -13.78 -5.09 14.41
N PRO A 287 -14.06 -6.26 15.02
CA PRO A 287 -15.00 -6.36 16.14
C PRO A 287 -14.61 -5.52 17.36
N LEU A 288 -13.31 -5.44 17.69
CA LEU A 288 -12.79 -4.65 18.80
C LEU A 288 -12.92 -3.16 18.53
N LEU A 289 -12.70 -2.75 17.27
CA LEU A 289 -12.98 -1.38 16.87
C LEU A 289 -14.46 -1.06 17.09
N VAL A 290 -15.36 -1.91 16.59
CA VAL A 290 -16.82 -1.70 16.68
C VAL A 290 -17.33 -1.61 18.13
N ALA A 291 -16.86 -2.48 19.03
CA ALA A 291 -17.50 -2.64 20.35
C ALA A 291 -16.54 -2.86 21.52
N GLY A 292 -15.23 -2.80 21.31
CA GLY A 292 -14.24 -2.97 22.36
C GLY A 292 -14.16 -1.75 23.28
N SER A 293 -13.97 -1.99 24.58
CA SER A 293 -13.65 -0.93 25.53
C SER A 293 -12.26 -0.32 25.23
N ASP A 294 -11.97 0.85 25.80
CA ASP A 294 -10.64 1.46 25.67
C ASP A 294 -9.55 0.58 26.30
N GLU A 295 -9.84 -0.15 27.37
CA GLU A 295 -8.94 -1.12 28.00
C GLU A 295 -8.68 -2.32 27.09
N GLN A 296 -9.73 -2.90 26.52
CA GLN A 296 -9.62 -4.02 25.57
C GLN A 296 -8.83 -3.61 24.33
N ASN A 297 -9.17 -2.47 23.73
CA ASN A 297 -8.48 -1.97 22.55
C ASN A 297 -7.01 -1.64 22.85
N ARG A 298 -6.71 -0.99 23.98
CA ARG A 298 -5.33 -0.72 24.38
C ARG A 298 -4.54 -2.02 24.58
N LYS A 299 -5.13 -3.04 25.21
CA LYS A 299 -4.50 -4.35 25.45
C LYS A 299 -4.24 -5.12 24.16
N TYR A 300 -5.25 -5.29 23.30
CA TYR A 300 -5.15 -6.22 22.17
C TYR A 300 -4.69 -5.55 20.87
N LEU A 301 -5.10 -4.31 20.60
CA LEU A 301 -4.57 -3.56 19.45
C LEU A 301 -3.12 -3.11 19.71
N GLY A 302 -2.80 -2.72 20.95
CA GLY A 302 -1.45 -2.34 21.35
C GLY A 302 -0.42 -3.44 21.06
N ARG A 303 -0.74 -4.71 21.36
CA ARG A 303 0.11 -5.87 21.04
C ARG A 303 0.49 -5.96 19.55
N LEU A 304 -0.44 -5.63 18.64
CA LEU A 304 -0.20 -5.66 17.19
C LEU A 304 0.73 -4.52 16.71
N VAL A 305 0.83 -3.45 17.50
CA VAL A 305 1.67 -2.27 17.22
C VAL A 305 3.03 -2.40 17.88
N GLU A 306 3.11 -3.07 19.02
CA GLU A 306 4.34 -3.26 19.81
C GLU A 306 5.22 -4.37 19.22
N GLU A 307 4.60 -5.44 18.71
CA GLU A 307 5.28 -6.59 18.13
C GLU A 307 4.62 -7.04 16.81
N PRO A 308 5.37 -7.68 15.89
CA PRO A 308 4.85 -8.20 14.63
C PRO A 308 4.09 -9.52 14.84
N VAL A 309 3.01 -9.47 15.63
CA VAL A 309 2.18 -10.64 15.96
C VAL A 309 0.88 -10.68 15.16
N GLN A 310 0.34 -11.88 15.01
CA GLN A 310 -0.90 -12.11 14.29
C GLN A 310 -2.10 -12.26 15.23
N ALA A 311 -3.28 -12.00 14.67
CA ALA A 311 -4.58 -12.28 15.26
C ALA A 311 -5.48 -12.98 14.24
N ALA A 312 -6.53 -13.63 14.72
CA ALA A 312 -7.43 -14.41 13.86
C ALA A 312 -8.91 -14.23 14.23
N TYR A 313 -9.78 -14.39 13.24
CA TYR A 313 -11.22 -14.18 13.35
C TYR A 313 -11.97 -15.53 13.25
N CYS A 314 -12.57 -15.97 14.35
CA CYS A 314 -13.16 -17.29 14.54
C CYS A 314 -14.70 -17.24 14.55
N VAL A 315 -15.30 -17.30 13.35
CA VAL A 315 -16.76 -17.35 13.19
C VAL A 315 -17.22 -18.65 12.53
N THR A 316 -16.68 -18.93 11.34
CA THR A 316 -17.07 -20.09 10.52
C THR A 316 -16.85 -21.40 11.26
N GLU A 317 -17.80 -22.32 11.10
CA GLU A 317 -17.79 -23.67 11.64
C GLU A 317 -17.94 -24.69 10.51
N PRO A 318 -17.59 -25.98 10.73
CA PRO A 318 -17.77 -27.02 9.71
C PRO A 318 -19.21 -27.09 9.16
N GLY A 319 -20.21 -26.82 10.01
CA GLY A 319 -21.62 -26.86 9.64
C GLY A 319 -22.26 -25.50 9.31
N ALA A 320 -21.52 -24.38 9.44
CA ALA A 320 -22.08 -23.04 9.32
C ALA A 320 -21.01 -22.03 8.85
N GLY A 321 -21.12 -21.59 7.60
CA GLY A 321 -20.26 -20.53 7.03
C GLY A 321 -21.07 -19.34 6.52
N SER A 322 -21.80 -19.54 5.42
CA SER A 322 -22.71 -18.50 4.92
C SER A 322 -23.87 -18.22 5.89
N ASP A 323 -24.40 -19.27 6.53
CA ASP A 323 -25.42 -19.16 7.57
C ASP A 323 -24.77 -19.07 8.96
N VAL A 324 -24.23 -17.90 9.29
CA VAL A 324 -23.60 -17.64 10.60
C VAL A 324 -24.58 -17.86 11.76
N ALA A 325 -25.89 -17.67 11.54
CA ALA A 325 -26.90 -17.87 12.58
C ALA A 325 -27.04 -19.34 13.03
N ALA A 326 -26.64 -20.29 12.18
CA ALA A 326 -26.64 -21.72 12.48
C ALA A 326 -25.41 -22.18 13.29
N ALA A 327 -24.46 -21.29 13.58
CA ALA A 327 -23.29 -21.61 14.41
C ALA A 327 -23.68 -22.19 15.79
N LYS A 328 -22.89 -23.16 16.24
CA LYS A 328 -23.13 -24.02 17.40
C LYS A 328 -22.07 -23.91 18.49
N THR A 329 -20.90 -23.31 18.24
CA THR A 329 -19.94 -23.00 19.32
C THR A 329 -20.69 -22.26 20.41
N SER A 330 -20.66 -22.79 21.63
CA SER A 330 -21.40 -22.27 22.78
C SER A 330 -20.47 -21.57 23.76
N ALA A 331 -20.97 -20.57 24.48
CA ALA A 331 -20.30 -19.97 25.63
C ALA A 331 -21.27 -19.94 26.82
N VAL A 332 -20.87 -20.55 27.94
CA VAL A 332 -21.69 -20.64 29.16
C VAL A 332 -21.03 -19.88 30.29
N LYS A 333 -21.75 -18.96 30.92
CA LYS A 333 -21.25 -18.19 32.07
C LYS A 333 -21.08 -19.09 33.30
N LYS A 334 -19.90 -19.05 33.92
CA LYS A 334 -19.55 -19.73 35.17
C LYS A 334 -18.79 -18.75 36.07
N GLY A 335 -19.49 -18.11 37.00
CA GLY A 335 -18.89 -17.10 37.88
C GLY A 335 -18.47 -15.85 37.09
N ASP A 336 -17.19 -15.51 37.17
CA ASP A 336 -16.51 -14.39 36.51
C ASP A 336 -15.92 -14.74 35.13
N LYS A 337 -16.25 -15.92 34.60
CA LYS A 337 -15.72 -16.45 33.34
C LYS A 337 -16.83 -17.00 32.44
N TRP A 338 -16.50 -17.12 31.16
CA TRP A 338 -17.26 -17.86 30.16
C TRP A 338 -16.49 -19.11 29.76
N VAL A 339 -17.18 -20.24 29.67
CA VAL A 339 -16.60 -21.48 29.18
C VAL A 339 -17.07 -21.72 27.76
N ILE A 340 -16.13 -21.69 26.82
CA ILE A 340 -16.39 -21.87 25.38
C ILE A 340 -16.15 -23.32 24.98
N ASN A 341 -17.11 -23.89 24.24
CA ASN A 341 -17.05 -25.22 23.68
C ASN A 341 -17.50 -25.22 22.21
N GLY A 342 -16.73 -25.85 21.32
CA GLY A 342 -17.08 -26.05 19.92
C GLY A 342 -15.88 -26.04 18.97
N SER A 343 -16.13 -26.06 17.67
CA SER A 343 -15.07 -26.11 16.66
C SER A 343 -15.31 -25.11 15.54
N LYS A 344 -14.28 -24.35 15.22
CA LYS A 344 -14.22 -23.37 14.14
C LYS A 344 -13.42 -23.93 12.97
N MET A 345 -13.69 -23.45 11.77
CA MET A 345 -13.08 -23.98 10.54
C MET A 345 -12.77 -22.86 9.55
N TRP A 346 -11.71 -23.08 8.76
CA TRP A 346 -11.20 -22.12 7.77
C TRP A 346 -10.67 -20.83 8.39
N ILE A 347 -10.00 -20.94 9.54
CA ILE A 347 -9.50 -19.78 10.28
C ILE A 347 -8.14 -19.38 9.75
N THR A 348 -8.10 -18.25 9.03
CA THR A 348 -6.86 -17.60 8.60
C THR A 348 -6.03 -17.17 9.81
N ASN A 349 -4.71 -17.37 9.74
CA ASN A 349 -3.75 -17.22 10.85
C ASN A 349 -4.00 -18.13 12.05
N GLY A 350 -4.85 -19.17 11.90
CA GLY A 350 -5.30 -20.01 13.02
C GLY A 350 -4.18 -20.61 13.86
N GLY A 351 -3.06 -21.01 13.24
CA GLY A 351 -1.91 -21.60 13.93
C GLY A 351 -0.77 -20.65 14.30
N VAL A 352 -0.88 -19.37 13.96
CA VAL A 352 0.16 -18.36 14.24
C VAL A 352 -0.35 -17.18 15.08
N ALA A 353 -1.67 -17.01 15.20
CA ALA A 353 -2.29 -15.95 15.97
C ALA A 353 -1.93 -16.02 17.47
N LYS A 354 -1.77 -14.85 18.09
CA LYS A 354 -1.61 -14.69 19.54
C LYS A 354 -2.93 -14.55 20.27
N TRP A 355 -3.98 -14.16 19.57
CA TRP A 355 -5.34 -14.09 20.11
C TRP A 355 -6.36 -14.20 18.98
N TYR A 356 -7.57 -14.59 19.36
CA TYR A 356 -8.71 -14.81 18.48
C TYR A 356 -9.86 -13.88 18.87
N PHE A 357 -10.55 -13.31 17.89
CA PHE A 357 -11.96 -12.98 18.08
C PHE A 357 -12.79 -14.25 17.90
N VAL A 358 -13.66 -14.61 18.84
CA VAL A 358 -14.52 -15.80 18.78
C VAL A 358 -15.98 -15.40 18.92
N LEU A 359 -16.81 -15.77 17.94
CA LEU A 359 -18.26 -15.66 18.05
C LEU A 359 -18.84 -16.97 18.58
N ALA A 360 -19.54 -16.89 19.70
CA ALA A 360 -20.14 -18.06 20.36
C ALA A 360 -21.59 -17.76 20.77
N LYS A 361 -22.43 -18.80 20.70
CA LYS A 361 -23.84 -18.78 21.09
C LYS A 361 -23.96 -18.82 22.61
N THR A 362 -24.57 -17.80 23.18
CA THR A 362 -24.80 -17.64 24.63
C THR A 362 -26.25 -17.87 25.01
N ASP A 363 -27.19 -17.72 24.07
CA ASP A 363 -28.59 -18.08 24.24
C ASP A 363 -29.09 -18.86 23.01
N SER A 364 -29.47 -20.12 23.22
CA SER A 364 -29.98 -21.00 22.14
C SER A 364 -31.46 -20.80 21.85
N ASN A 365 -32.20 -20.13 22.72
CA ASN A 365 -33.63 -19.85 22.58
C ASN A 365 -33.89 -18.48 21.96
N ALA A 366 -32.89 -17.59 21.96
CA ALA A 366 -32.96 -16.29 21.30
C ALA A 366 -32.93 -16.38 19.77
N ASN A 367 -33.47 -15.36 19.11
CA ASN A 367 -33.29 -15.19 17.68
C ASN A 367 -31.81 -14.91 17.35
N ALA A 368 -31.42 -15.11 16.08
CA ALA A 368 -30.03 -14.97 15.64
C ALA A 368 -29.37 -13.62 15.99
N GLY A 369 -30.15 -12.52 16.01
CA GLY A 369 -29.64 -11.19 16.33
C GLY A 369 -29.28 -11.00 17.81
N SER A 370 -29.74 -11.88 18.71
CA SER A 370 -29.53 -11.81 20.15
C SER A 370 -28.93 -13.08 20.75
N ALA A 371 -28.69 -14.12 19.95
CA ALA A 371 -28.23 -15.43 20.41
C ALA A 371 -26.72 -15.52 20.67
N PHE A 372 -25.92 -14.58 20.17
CA PHE A 372 -24.47 -14.69 20.12
C PHE A 372 -23.77 -13.58 20.90
N THR A 373 -22.61 -13.90 21.46
CA THR A 373 -21.69 -12.95 22.10
C THR A 373 -20.30 -13.11 21.46
N GLY A 374 -19.58 -11.99 21.32
CA GLY A 374 -18.19 -11.98 20.85
C GLY A 374 -17.21 -12.02 22.02
N PHE A 375 -16.10 -12.73 21.85
CA PHE A 375 -15.07 -12.87 22.87
C PHE A 375 -13.69 -12.66 22.28
N ILE A 376 -12.77 -12.11 23.07
CA ILE A 376 -11.33 -12.11 22.78
C ILE A 376 -10.71 -13.28 23.54
N VAL A 377 -9.99 -14.16 22.85
CA VAL A 377 -9.43 -15.38 23.45
C VAL A 377 -7.94 -15.44 23.15
N ASP A 378 -7.10 -15.37 24.18
CA ASP A 378 -5.65 -15.55 24.04
C ASP A 378 -5.36 -16.97 23.54
N ALA A 379 -4.44 -17.10 22.58
CA ALA A 379 -4.26 -18.34 21.82
C ALA A 379 -3.62 -19.49 22.63
N ASP A 380 -2.98 -19.17 23.75
CA ASP A 380 -2.38 -20.11 24.69
C ASP A 380 -3.35 -20.51 25.83
N THR A 381 -4.60 -20.05 25.79
CA THR A 381 -5.61 -20.42 26.79
C THR A 381 -5.82 -21.95 26.79
N PRO A 382 -5.71 -22.64 27.94
CA PRO A 382 -5.92 -24.08 28.03
C PRO A 382 -7.27 -24.52 27.45
N GLY A 383 -7.28 -25.65 26.74
CA GLY A 383 -8.46 -26.18 26.04
C GLY A 383 -8.55 -25.82 24.56
N ILE A 384 -7.69 -24.92 24.07
CA ILE A 384 -7.59 -24.63 22.64
C ILE A 384 -6.71 -25.70 21.97
N THR A 385 -7.25 -26.34 20.93
CA THR A 385 -6.52 -27.24 20.05
C THR A 385 -6.49 -26.70 18.63
N VAL A 386 -5.29 -26.37 18.16
CA VAL A 386 -5.05 -25.94 16.78
C VAL A 386 -4.93 -27.16 15.88
N GLY A 387 -5.74 -27.22 14.83
CA GLY A 387 -5.72 -28.29 13.84
C GLY A 387 -4.49 -28.27 12.94
N ARG A 388 -4.45 -29.19 11.98
CA ARG A 388 -3.43 -29.18 10.91
C ARG A 388 -3.60 -27.95 10.01
N LYS A 389 -2.54 -27.59 9.28
CA LYS A 389 -2.65 -26.67 8.14
C LYS A 389 -3.44 -27.34 7.02
N GLU A 390 -4.50 -26.69 6.55
CA GLU A 390 -5.29 -27.18 5.42
C GLU A 390 -4.59 -26.86 4.09
N ILE A 391 -4.68 -27.78 3.13
CA ILE A 391 -4.07 -27.66 1.80
C ILE A 391 -5.14 -27.18 0.82
N ASN A 392 -5.13 -25.88 0.54
CA ASN A 392 -6.05 -25.23 -0.38
C ASN A 392 -5.43 -25.07 -1.78
N ILE A 393 -6.27 -24.81 -2.79
CA ILE A 393 -5.81 -24.65 -4.18
C ILE A 393 -4.96 -23.38 -4.38
N GLY A 394 -5.28 -22.30 -3.68
CA GLY A 394 -4.66 -20.98 -3.80
C GLY A 394 -4.41 -20.36 -2.44
N GLN A 395 -3.70 -19.22 -2.43
CA GLN A 395 -3.22 -18.53 -1.24
C GLN A 395 -2.45 -19.46 -0.29
N ARG A 396 -1.68 -20.41 -0.85
CA ARG A 396 -1.19 -21.59 -0.12
C ARG A 396 -0.21 -21.28 1.01
N CYS A 397 0.48 -20.15 0.95
CA CYS A 397 1.35 -19.68 2.03
C CYS A 397 0.59 -19.10 3.23
N SER A 398 -0.68 -18.71 3.06
CA SER A 398 -1.54 -18.33 4.17
C SER A 398 -1.76 -19.53 5.09
N ASP A 399 -1.77 -19.31 6.42
CA ASP A 399 -2.10 -20.35 7.38
C ASP A 399 -3.63 -20.40 7.56
N THR A 400 -4.24 -21.55 7.27
CA THR A 400 -5.69 -21.75 7.42
C THR A 400 -5.93 -23.08 8.11
N ARG A 401 -6.67 -23.06 9.22
CA ARG A 401 -6.83 -24.24 10.10
C ARG A 401 -8.23 -24.36 10.69
N GLY A 402 -8.55 -25.56 11.17
CA GLY A 402 -9.60 -25.75 12.17
C GLY A 402 -9.08 -25.43 13.57
N ILE A 403 -9.93 -24.87 14.44
CA ILE A 403 -9.61 -24.56 15.84
C ILE A 403 -10.71 -25.14 16.72
N THR A 404 -10.35 -25.98 17.68
CA THR A 404 -11.30 -26.58 18.62
C THR A 404 -11.12 -25.96 20.00
N PHE A 405 -12.23 -25.66 20.66
CA PHE A 405 -12.32 -25.12 22.00
C PHE A 405 -13.00 -26.18 22.88
N GLU A 406 -12.28 -26.73 23.85
CA GLU A 406 -12.78 -27.69 24.85
C GLU A 406 -12.62 -27.08 26.24
N ASP A 407 -13.75 -26.69 26.84
CA ASP A 407 -13.82 -26.05 28.15
C ASP A 407 -12.88 -24.83 28.31
N VAL A 408 -12.73 -24.04 27.25
CA VAL A 408 -11.85 -22.86 27.23
C VAL A 408 -12.45 -21.77 28.12
N ALA A 409 -11.77 -21.45 29.21
CA ALA A 409 -12.22 -20.47 30.19
C ALA A 409 -11.72 -19.06 29.85
N VAL A 410 -12.64 -18.19 29.45
CA VAL A 410 -12.39 -16.80 29.05
C VAL A 410 -12.89 -15.86 30.14
N PRO A 411 -12.10 -14.88 30.61
CA PRO A 411 -12.55 -13.96 31.66
C PRO A 411 -13.65 -13.02 31.14
N GLU A 412 -14.56 -12.57 32.01
CA GLU A 412 -15.65 -11.63 31.65
C GLU A 412 -15.12 -10.36 30.98
N GLU A 413 -13.94 -9.86 31.38
CA GLU A 413 -13.31 -8.67 30.80
C GLU A 413 -12.96 -8.80 29.30
N ASN A 414 -12.94 -10.03 28.78
CA ASN A 414 -12.65 -10.31 27.37
C ASN A 414 -13.94 -10.47 26.53
N MET A 415 -15.13 -10.31 27.13
CA MET A 415 -16.39 -10.23 26.40
C MET A 415 -16.49 -8.90 25.64
N LEU A 416 -16.82 -8.94 24.36
CA LEU A 416 -16.98 -7.75 23.53
C LEU A 416 -18.42 -7.26 23.50
N GLY A 417 -18.62 -6.01 23.93
CA GLY A 417 -19.94 -5.43 24.10
C GLY A 417 -20.79 -6.20 25.11
N ASP A 418 -22.11 -6.12 24.96
CA ASP A 418 -23.06 -6.80 25.84
C ASP A 418 -23.38 -8.23 25.36
N VAL A 419 -23.83 -9.07 26.30
CA VAL A 419 -24.34 -10.41 25.98
C VAL A 419 -25.43 -10.33 24.90
N GLY A 420 -25.33 -11.16 23.87
CA GLY A 420 -26.28 -11.21 22.77
C GLY A 420 -26.00 -10.24 21.62
N TYR A 421 -25.05 -9.32 21.75
CA TYR A 421 -24.72 -8.35 20.68
C TYR A 421 -23.70 -8.87 19.66
N GLY A 422 -23.13 -10.05 19.87
CA GLY A 422 -22.04 -10.61 19.04
C GLY A 422 -22.37 -10.72 17.56
N PHE A 423 -23.61 -11.10 17.20
CA PHE A 423 -24.02 -11.20 15.80
C PHE A 423 -24.01 -9.82 15.12
N LYS A 424 -24.52 -8.79 15.79
CA LYS A 424 -24.53 -7.42 15.29
C LYS A 424 -23.09 -6.88 15.12
N ILE A 425 -22.23 -7.11 16.11
CA ILE A 425 -20.82 -6.72 16.07
C ILE A 425 -20.12 -7.38 14.87
N ALA A 426 -20.30 -8.68 14.67
CA ALA A 426 -19.75 -9.39 13.52
C ALA A 426 -20.25 -8.84 12.18
N MET A 427 -21.55 -8.52 12.07
CA MET A 427 -22.10 -7.92 10.85
C MET A 427 -21.55 -6.52 10.58
N GLN A 428 -21.35 -5.70 11.61
CA GLN A 428 -20.76 -4.36 11.49
C GLN A 428 -19.26 -4.43 11.16
N ALA A 429 -18.54 -5.43 11.66
CA ALA A 429 -17.14 -5.65 11.29
C ALA A 429 -16.97 -5.93 9.78
N PHE A 430 -17.96 -6.54 9.11
CA PHE A 430 -17.93 -6.75 7.66
C PHE A 430 -18.02 -5.47 6.82
N ASP A 431 -18.63 -4.41 7.35
CA ASP A 431 -18.66 -3.10 6.68
C ASP A 431 -17.25 -2.46 6.62
N ILE A 432 -16.40 -2.77 7.60
CA ILE A 432 -15.00 -2.31 7.68
C ILE A 432 -14.07 -3.18 6.80
N THR A 433 -14.33 -4.49 6.74
CA THR A 433 -13.38 -5.48 6.22
C THR A 433 -13.63 -5.93 4.78
N ARG A 434 -14.86 -5.79 4.26
CA ARG A 434 -15.15 -6.09 2.84
C ARG A 434 -14.43 -5.19 1.85
N PRO A 435 -14.26 -3.87 2.06
CA PRO A 435 -13.49 -3.04 1.12
C PRO A 435 -12.02 -3.49 0.98
N PRO A 436 -11.27 -3.75 2.07
CA PRO A 436 -9.94 -4.36 1.99
C PRO A 436 -9.88 -5.68 1.21
N VAL A 437 -10.84 -6.60 1.41
CA VAL A 437 -10.89 -7.84 0.62
C VAL A 437 -11.18 -7.57 -0.86
N ALA A 438 -12.09 -6.64 -1.16
CA ALA A 438 -12.41 -6.27 -2.54
C ALA A 438 -11.18 -5.69 -3.25
N ILE A 439 -10.39 -4.84 -2.58
CA ILE A 439 -9.19 -4.26 -3.19
C ILE A 439 -8.08 -5.29 -3.39
N GLY A 440 -8.04 -6.33 -2.55
CA GLY A 440 -7.15 -7.48 -2.74
C GLY A 440 -7.42 -8.20 -4.07
N ALA A 441 -8.70 -8.39 -4.41
CA ALA A 441 -9.09 -8.96 -5.70
C ALA A 441 -8.69 -8.05 -6.87
N VAL A 442 -8.82 -6.73 -6.73
CA VAL A 442 -8.39 -5.75 -7.74
C VAL A 442 -6.87 -5.80 -7.94
N GLY A 443 -6.08 -5.85 -6.87
CA GLY A 443 -4.61 -5.93 -6.95
C GLY A 443 -4.14 -7.20 -7.67
N LEU A 444 -4.76 -8.34 -7.37
CA LEU A 444 -4.50 -9.60 -8.07
C LEU A 444 -4.89 -9.52 -9.56
N ALA A 445 -6.07 -8.98 -9.87
CA ALA A 445 -6.52 -8.80 -11.25
C ALA A 445 -5.56 -7.89 -12.03
N ARG A 446 -5.09 -6.80 -11.41
CA ARG A 446 -4.09 -5.90 -11.98
C ARG A 446 -2.77 -6.62 -12.28
N ARG A 447 -2.30 -7.49 -11.39
CA ARG A 447 -1.11 -8.32 -11.66
C ARG A 447 -1.33 -9.24 -12.85
N ALA A 448 -2.46 -9.94 -12.90
CA ALA A 448 -2.78 -10.85 -14.01
C ALA A 448 -2.86 -10.12 -15.35
N PHE A 449 -3.47 -8.93 -15.38
CA PHE A 449 -3.50 -8.05 -16.54
C PHE A 449 -2.11 -7.58 -16.98
N ASP A 450 -1.25 -7.15 -16.04
CA ASP A 450 0.10 -6.68 -16.38
C ASP A 450 0.96 -7.80 -16.98
N GLU A 451 0.88 -9.02 -16.42
CA GLU A 451 1.56 -10.20 -16.98
C GLU A 451 1.03 -10.55 -18.37
N ALA A 452 -0.30 -10.57 -18.55
CA ALA A 452 -0.95 -10.87 -19.83
C ALA A 452 -0.61 -9.82 -20.90
N ARG A 453 -0.66 -8.54 -20.57
CA ARG A 453 -0.31 -7.45 -21.49
C ARG A 453 1.15 -7.56 -21.91
N LYS A 454 2.06 -7.79 -20.96
CA LYS A 454 3.49 -7.96 -21.26
C LYS A 454 3.71 -9.13 -22.20
N TYR A 455 3.16 -10.30 -21.89
CA TYR A 455 3.28 -11.47 -22.75
C TYR A 455 2.69 -11.23 -24.15
N ALA A 456 1.55 -10.53 -24.24
CA ALA A 456 0.90 -10.25 -25.50
C ALA A 456 1.74 -9.36 -26.44
N LEU A 457 2.53 -8.45 -25.88
CA LEU A 457 3.44 -7.57 -26.62
C LEU A 457 4.71 -8.31 -27.10
N GLU A 458 5.14 -9.35 -26.38
CA GLU A 458 6.37 -10.11 -26.68
C GLU A 458 6.11 -11.32 -27.59
N ARG A 459 5.05 -12.09 -27.30
CA ARG A 459 4.73 -13.33 -28.01
C ARG A 459 4.22 -13.03 -29.42
N LYS A 460 4.75 -13.73 -30.43
CA LYS A 460 4.31 -13.61 -31.83
C LYS A 460 3.59 -14.86 -32.32
N THR A 461 2.52 -14.66 -33.09
CA THR A 461 1.85 -15.69 -33.91
C THR A 461 1.38 -15.04 -35.20
N MET A 462 1.33 -15.81 -36.30
CA MET A 462 0.92 -15.28 -37.61
C MET A 462 1.72 -14.02 -38.03
N GLY A 463 3.00 -13.95 -37.69
CA GLY A 463 3.91 -12.87 -38.08
C GLY A 463 3.87 -11.59 -37.24
N ALA A 464 2.96 -11.46 -36.28
CA ALA A 464 2.80 -10.26 -35.45
C ALA A 464 2.78 -10.58 -33.95
N PRO A 465 3.13 -9.63 -33.05
CA PRO A 465 2.80 -9.74 -31.63
C PRO A 465 1.32 -10.05 -31.44
N ILE A 466 0.97 -10.93 -30.50
CA ILE A 466 -0.44 -11.31 -30.32
C ILE A 466 -1.31 -10.14 -29.85
N ALA A 467 -0.71 -9.10 -29.26
CA ALA A 467 -1.36 -7.83 -28.98
C ALA A 467 -1.90 -7.10 -30.22
N MET A 468 -1.48 -7.48 -31.44
CA MET A 468 -2.02 -6.93 -32.70
C MET A 468 -3.27 -7.68 -33.19
N HIS A 469 -3.60 -8.83 -32.58
CA HIS A 469 -4.81 -9.57 -32.93
C HIS A 469 -6.00 -8.96 -32.20
N GLN A 470 -7.03 -8.53 -32.94
CA GLN A 470 -8.18 -7.81 -32.38
C GLN A 470 -8.86 -8.57 -31.22
N ALA A 471 -8.95 -9.90 -31.30
CA ALA A 471 -9.51 -10.72 -30.23
C ALA A 471 -8.74 -10.56 -28.89
N ILE A 472 -7.41 -10.46 -28.94
CA ILE A 472 -6.57 -10.24 -27.74
C ILE A 472 -6.73 -8.80 -27.24
N GLN A 473 -6.85 -7.82 -28.14
CA GLN A 473 -7.09 -6.43 -27.77
C GLN A 473 -8.40 -6.26 -27.02
N PHE A 474 -9.47 -6.92 -27.47
CA PHE A 474 -10.78 -6.88 -26.79
C PHE A 474 -10.70 -7.50 -25.41
N MET A 475 -10.07 -8.66 -25.25
CA MET A 475 -9.85 -9.28 -23.94
C MET A 475 -9.10 -8.33 -22.99
N LEU A 476 -7.99 -7.74 -23.44
CA LEU A 476 -7.21 -6.81 -22.63
C LEU A 476 -8.00 -5.54 -22.27
N ALA A 477 -8.83 -5.03 -23.19
CA ALA A 477 -9.69 -3.88 -22.93
C ALA A 477 -10.73 -4.19 -21.84
N ASP A 478 -11.44 -5.33 -21.94
CA ASP A 478 -12.45 -5.74 -20.97
C ASP A 478 -11.83 -6.00 -19.58
N MET A 479 -10.64 -6.63 -19.54
CA MET A 479 -9.87 -6.82 -18.32
C MET A 479 -9.58 -5.48 -17.64
N ALA A 480 -9.04 -4.50 -18.39
CA ALA A 480 -8.69 -3.18 -17.88
C ALA A 480 -9.90 -2.40 -17.38
N THR A 481 -11.01 -2.42 -18.12
CA THR A 481 -12.25 -1.73 -17.75
C THR A 481 -12.81 -2.23 -16.43
N GLY A 482 -12.92 -3.54 -16.25
CA GLY A 482 -13.45 -4.07 -14.99
C GLY A 482 -12.48 -3.92 -13.80
N ILE A 483 -11.16 -3.87 -14.03
CA ILE A 483 -10.19 -3.54 -12.97
C ILE A 483 -10.44 -2.12 -12.45
N GLU A 484 -10.62 -1.15 -13.35
CA GLU A 484 -10.89 0.23 -12.96
C GLU A 484 -12.27 0.37 -12.27
N ALA A 485 -13.31 -0.27 -12.82
CA ALA A 485 -14.63 -0.28 -12.19
C ALA A 485 -14.60 -0.89 -10.78
N GLY A 486 -13.86 -1.98 -10.59
CA GLY A 486 -13.71 -2.65 -9.29
C GLY A 486 -12.96 -1.77 -8.28
N ARG A 487 -11.91 -1.08 -8.71
CA ARG A 487 -11.16 -0.12 -7.89
C ARG A 487 -12.05 1.00 -7.40
N GLN A 488 -12.77 1.66 -8.31
CA GLN A 488 -13.63 2.79 -7.97
C GLN A 488 -14.79 2.41 -7.06
N LEU A 489 -15.41 1.25 -7.29
CA LEU A 489 -16.47 0.73 -6.42
C LEU A 489 -15.95 0.43 -5.00
N THR A 490 -14.72 -0.08 -4.90
CA THR A 490 -14.07 -0.34 -3.62
C THR A 490 -13.69 0.95 -2.89
N TYR A 491 -13.14 1.93 -3.61
CA TYR A 491 -12.82 3.25 -3.04
C TYR A 491 -14.07 3.97 -2.54
N LYS A 492 -15.20 3.88 -3.27
CA LYS A 492 -16.48 4.40 -2.78
C LYS A 492 -16.89 3.73 -1.48
N ALA A 493 -16.82 2.40 -1.39
CA ALA A 493 -17.18 1.68 -0.17
C ALA A 493 -16.29 2.06 1.03
N ALA A 494 -14.99 2.22 0.80
CA ALA A 494 -14.03 2.64 1.82
C ALA A 494 -14.25 4.10 2.26
N TYR A 495 -14.48 5.00 1.32
CA TYR A 495 -14.77 6.41 1.60
C TYR A 495 -16.06 6.58 2.43
N GLU A 496 -17.12 5.82 2.13
CA GLU A 496 -18.38 5.90 2.88
C GLU A 496 -18.19 5.57 4.37
N ILE A 497 -17.42 4.52 4.68
CA ILE A 497 -17.16 4.17 6.08
C ILE A 497 -16.20 5.16 6.76
N ASP A 498 -15.25 5.74 6.02
CA ASP A 498 -14.35 6.79 6.52
C ASP A 498 -15.11 8.08 6.88
N CYS A 499 -16.20 8.39 6.17
CA CYS A 499 -17.09 9.49 6.56
C CYS A 499 -18.08 9.13 7.70
N GLY A 500 -18.01 7.91 8.24
CA GLY A 500 -18.91 7.42 9.28
C GLY A 500 -20.31 7.07 8.77
N ARG A 501 -20.48 6.85 7.46
CA ARG A 501 -21.75 6.44 6.85
C ARG A 501 -21.79 4.92 6.68
N LYS A 502 -23.00 4.37 6.75
CA LYS A 502 -23.24 2.94 6.50
C LYS A 502 -22.90 2.61 5.04
N ASN A 503 -21.94 1.72 4.83
CA ASN A 503 -21.46 1.35 3.50
C ASN A 503 -21.90 -0.05 3.03
N THR A 504 -22.71 -0.80 3.81
CA THR A 504 -23.02 -2.23 3.59
C THR A 504 -23.35 -2.58 2.15
N MET A 505 -24.18 -1.76 1.48
CA MET A 505 -24.53 -1.97 0.07
C MET A 505 -23.30 -1.83 -0.85
N TYR A 506 -22.56 -0.74 -0.74
CA TYR A 506 -21.38 -0.46 -1.56
C TYR A 506 -20.26 -1.48 -1.30
N ALA A 507 -20.01 -1.83 -0.03
CA ALA A 507 -19.04 -2.85 0.35
C ALA A 507 -19.37 -4.22 -0.25
N SER A 508 -20.66 -4.60 -0.25
CA SER A 508 -21.12 -5.85 -0.85
C SER A 508 -21.05 -5.83 -2.38
N MET A 509 -21.37 -4.69 -3.00
CA MET A 509 -21.21 -4.48 -4.45
C MET A 509 -19.74 -4.61 -4.86
N ALA A 510 -18.84 -3.94 -4.13
CA ALA A 510 -17.39 -3.97 -4.36
C ALA A 510 -16.84 -5.39 -4.26
N LYS A 511 -17.10 -6.07 -3.13
CA LYS A 511 -16.62 -7.43 -2.87
C LYS A 511 -17.09 -8.41 -3.95
N ARG A 512 -18.38 -8.37 -4.30
CA ARG A 512 -18.94 -9.22 -5.35
C ARG A 512 -18.32 -8.93 -6.71
N PHE A 513 -18.30 -7.66 -7.12
CA PHE A 513 -17.84 -7.28 -8.46
C PHE A 513 -16.35 -7.53 -8.63
N ALA A 514 -15.52 -7.09 -7.70
CA ALA A 514 -14.08 -7.28 -7.75
C ALA A 514 -13.70 -8.77 -7.70
N GLY A 515 -14.36 -9.56 -6.84
CA GLY A 515 -14.14 -11.01 -6.79
C GLY A 515 -14.55 -11.74 -8.07
N ASP A 516 -15.71 -11.39 -8.64
CA ASP A 516 -16.19 -11.97 -9.91
C ASP A 516 -15.24 -11.57 -11.07
N HIS A 517 -14.83 -10.30 -11.16
CA HIS A 517 -13.95 -9.83 -12.24
C HIS A 517 -12.51 -10.35 -12.12
N ALA A 518 -11.96 -10.47 -10.91
CA ALA A 518 -10.63 -11.04 -10.72
C ALA A 518 -10.52 -12.50 -11.20
N ASN A 519 -11.58 -13.29 -11.04
CA ASN A 519 -11.66 -14.65 -11.58
C ASN A 519 -11.70 -14.67 -13.11
N GLN A 520 -12.44 -13.74 -13.73
CA GLN A 520 -12.47 -13.59 -15.18
C GLN A 520 -11.10 -13.19 -15.73
N VAL A 521 -10.52 -12.11 -15.19
CA VAL A 521 -9.22 -11.57 -15.61
C VAL A 521 -8.10 -12.62 -15.52
N THR A 522 -8.07 -13.42 -14.46
CA THR A 522 -7.04 -14.47 -14.32
C THR A 522 -7.24 -15.63 -15.28
N THR A 523 -8.49 -16.00 -15.56
CA THR A 523 -8.81 -16.99 -16.60
C THR A 523 -8.37 -16.50 -17.98
N ASP A 524 -8.64 -15.23 -18.28
CA ASP A 524 -8.24 -14.60 -19.55
C ASP A 524 -6.72 -14.46 -19.64
N ALA A 525 -6.03 -14.18 -18.53
CA ALA A 525 -4.57 -14.14 -18.49
C ALA A 525 -3.96 -15.52 -18.83
N ILE A 526 -4.49 -16.62 -18.29
CA ILE A 526 -4.09 -17.98 -18.71
C ILE A 526 -4.33 -18.15 -20.21
N GLN A 527 -5.49 -17.75 -20.71
CA GLN A 527 -5.88 -17.92 -22.11
C GLN A 527 -4.96 -17.14 -23.07
N ILE A 528 -4.56 -15.92 -22.71
CA ILE A 528 -3.63 -15.09 -23.49
C ILE A 528 -2.22 -15.71 -23.54
N PHE A 529 -1.77 -16.33 -22.44
CA PHE A 529 -0.52 -17.09 -22.43
C PHE A 529 -0.62 -18.42 -23.19
N GLY A 530 -1.82 -18.94 -23.44
CA GLY A 530 -2.05 -20.25 -24.05
C GLY A 530 -1.42 -21.38 -23.23
N GLY A 531 -0.73 -22.31 -23.88
CA GLY A 531 -0.11 -23.45 -23.19
C GLY A 531 0.90 -23.06 -22.10
N ALA A 532 1.57 -21.91 -22.23
CA ALA A 532 2.45 -21.39 -21.19
C ALA A 532 1.69 -21.01 -19.92
N GLY A 533 0.46 -20.51 -20.05
CA GLY A 533 -0.36 -20.06 -18.93
C GLY A 533 -0.87 -21.19 -18.05
N PHE A 534 -0.86 -22.41 -18.55
CA PHE A 534 -1.20 -23.62 -17.80
C PHE A 534 0.02 -24.24 -17.08
N ASN A 535 1.22 -23.72 -17.31
CA ASN A 535 2.45 -24.26 -16.76
C ASN A 535 2.90 -23.48 -15.51
N THR A 536 3.31 -24.20 -14.46
CA THR A 536 3.71 -23.66 -13.15
C THR A 536 5.00 -22.84 -13.15
N GLU A 537 5.72 -22.78 -14.28
CA GLU A 537 6.85 -21.86 -14.45
C GLU A 537 6.40 -20.42 -14.73
N TYR A 538 5.15 -20.20 -15.16
CA TYR A 538 4.58 -18.89 -15.41
C TYR A 538 3.66 -18.44 -14.28
N PRO A 539 3.60 -17.12 -13.97
CA PRO A 539 2.93 -16.64 -12.76
C PRO A 539 1.40 -16.72 -12.83
N VAL A 540 0.80 -16.73 -14.03
CA VAL A 540 -0.65 -16.56 -14.21
C VAL A 540 -1.49 -17.73 -13.67
N GLU A 541 -0.93 -18.95 -13.62
CA GLU A 541 -1.64 -20.11 -13.05
C GLU A 541 -1.87 -19.96 -11.54
N LYS A 542 -0.86 -19.43 -10.83
CA LYS A 542 -0.97 -19.13 -9.40
C LYS A 542 -2.03 -18.06 -9.16
N LEU A 543 -2.02 -16.99 -9.95
CA LEU A 543 -3.01 -15.91 -9.84
C LEU A 543 -4.43 -16.43 -10.03
N PHE A 544 -4.65 -17.34 -10.99
CA PHE A 544 -5.93 -18.01 -11.20
C PHE A 544 -6.37 -18.85 -10.00
N ARG A 545 -5.46 -19.67 -9.43
CA ARG A 545 -5.76 -20.44 -8.21
C ARG A 545 -6.11 -19.53 -7.03
N ASP A 546 -5.33 -18.46 -6.86
CA ASP A 546 -5.49 -17.47 -5.79
C ASP A 546 -6.80 -16.68 -5.94
N ALA A 547 -7.24 -16.37 -7.17
CA ALA A 547 -8.44 -15.57 -7.43
C ALA A 547 -9.74 -16.22 -6.91
N LYS A 548 -9.81 -17.56 -6.90
CA LYS A 548 -11.05 -18.28 -6.63
C LYS A 548 -11.63 -17.99 -5.26
N ILE A 549 -10.78 -17.76 -4.26
CA ILE A 549 -11.21 -17.54 -2.88
C ILE A 549 -12.01 -16.25 -2.70
N TYR A 550 -11.78 -15.23 -3.53
CA TYR A 550 -12.49 -13.95 -3.46
C TYR A 550 -13.99 -14.06 -3.77
N GLN A 551 -14.45 -15.14 -4.40
CA GLN A 551 -15.88 -15.44 -4.58
C GLN A 551 -16.50 -16.22 -3.40
N ILE A 552 -15.70 -16.62 -2.41
CA ILE A 552 -16.08 -17.57 -1.35
C ILE A 552 -16.02 -16.94 0.04
N TYR A 553 -14.82 -16.57 0.52
CA TYR A 553 -14.65 -16.04 1.87
C TYR A 553 -15.21 -14.62 2.02
N GLU A 554 -15.34 -14.09 3.24
CA GLU A 554 -15.94 -12.75 3.49
C GLU A 554 -17.34 -12.59 2.86
N GLY A 555 -18.13 -13.66 2.89
CA GLY A 555 -19.45 -13.78 2.28
C GLY A 555 -19.38 -14.09 0.79
N THR A 556 -19.92 -15.24 0.39
CA THR A 556 -19.87 -15.73 -1.00
C THR A 556 -20.49 -14.75 -1.98
N SER A 557 -20.16 -14.87 -3.27
CA SER A 557 -20.78 -14.09 -4.35
C SER A 557 -22.31 -14.14 -4.31
N GLN A 558 -22.92 -15.23 -3.85
CA GLN A 558 -24.36 -15.38 -3.66
C GLN A 558 -24.86 -14.61 -2.44
N ILE A 559 -24.17 -14.70 -1.30
CA ILE A 559 -24.50 -13.94 -0.08
C ILE A 559 -24.39 -12.44 -0.33
N GLN A 560 -23.38 -11.98 -1.07
CA GLN A 560 -23.28 -10.57 -1.43
C GLN A 560 -24.50 -10.11 -2.25
N ARG A 561 -24.98 -10.92 -3.20
CA ARG A 561 -26.21 -10.60 -3.96
C ARG A 561 -27.43 -10.50 -3.05
N MET A 562 -27.56 -11.38 -2.06
CA MET A 562 -28.65 -11.31 -1.07
C MET A 562 -28.57 -10.02 -0.24
N ILE A 563 -27.38 -9.61 0.19
CA ILE A 563 -27.18 -8.37 0.96
C ILE A 563 -27.50 -7.15 0.09
N ILE A 564 -26.99 -7.11 -1.14
CA ILE A 564 -27.28 -6.03 -2.09
C ILE A 564 -28.79 -5.93 -2.33
N ALA A 565 -29.46 -7.04 -2.60
CA ALA A 565 -30.91 -7.06 -2.82
C ALA A 565 -31.66 -6.53 -1.59
N LYS A 566 -31.29 -6.99 -0.39
CA LYS A 566 -31.90 -6.53 0.86
C LYS A 566 -31.72 -5.02 1.07
N GLU A 567 -30.51 -4.51 0.93
CA GLU A 567 -30.23 -3.09 1.10
C GLU A 567 -30.93 -2.25 0.03
N MET A 568 -30.91 -2.69 -1.23
CA MET A 568 -31.59 -2.02 -2.35
C MET A 568 -33.10 -1.89 -2.10
N PHE A 569 -33.79 -2.97 -1.71
CA PHE A 569 -35.24 -2.93 -1.46
C PHE A 569 -35.62 -2.20 -0.16
N SER A 570 -34.66 -1.96 0.74
CA SER A 570 -34.91 -1.19 1.97
C SER A 570 -34.83 0.33 1.76
N ARG A 571 -34.27 0.79 0.65
CA ARG A 571 -34.17 2.21 0.31
C ARG A 571 -35.43 2.69 -0.40
N GLN A 572 -35.84 3.94 -0.12
CA GLN A 572 -36.95 4.57 -0.84
C GLN A 572 -36.57 4.93 -2.29
N THR A 573 -35.32 5.34 -2.51
CA THR A 573 -34.75 5.66 -3.82
C THR A 573 -33.31 5.14 -3.93
N MET A 574 -32.81 4.99 -5.16
CA MET A 574 -31.40 4.66 -5.45
C MET A 574 -30.52 5.92 -5.55
N ASP A 575 -31.07 7.09 -5.24
CA ASP A 575 -30.32 8.35 -5.25
C ASP A 575 -29.22 8.27 -4.17
N PRO A 576 -27.95 8.55 -4.50
CA PRO A 576 -26.80 8.43 -3.59
C PRO A 576 -26.96 9.12 -2.24
#